data_AF-A0A432RZ59-F1
#
_entry.id   AF-A0A432RZ59-F1
#
_cell.length_a   1.000
_cell.length_b   1.000
_cell.length_c   1.000
_cell.angle_alpha   90.00
_cell.angle_beta   90.00
_cell.angle_gamma   90.00
#
_symmetry.space_group_name_H-M   'P 1'
#
loop_
_entity.id
_entity.type
_entity.pdbx_description
1 polymer ?
#
loop_
_entity_poly.entity_id
_entity_poly.type
_entity_poly.pdbx_seq_one_letter_code
_entity_poly.pdbx_strand_id
1 'polypeptide(L)' 'TTKFYAHDEENRCKVGDIVRIREHRPISKLKRWIVVEILPQK' A
#
# COMPACT_ATOMS: atom_id res chain seq x y z
N THR A 1 15.59 -5.89 -3.80
CA THR A 1 14.47 -4.98 -3.45
C THR A 1 13.16 -5.65 -3.78
N THR A 2 12.42 -6.11 -2.77
CA THR A 2 11.13 -6.76 -2.98
C THR A 2 10.07 -5.70 -3.26
N LYS A 3 9.36 -5.82 -4.38
CA LYS A 3 8.27 -4.90 -4.74
C LYS A 3 6.94 -5.52 -4.30
N PHE A 4 6.15 -4.78 -3.55
CA PHE A 4 4.82 -5.21 -3.10
C PHE A 4 3.73 -4.42 -3.82
N TYR A 5 2.67 -5.10 -4.21
CA TYR A 5 1.51 -4.47 -4.83
C TYR A 5 0.44 -4.24 -3.76
N ALA A 6 0.39 -3.01 -3.26
CA ALA A 6 -0.65 -2.57 -2.36
C ALA A 6 -1.91 -2.13 -3.13
N HIS A 7 -3.06 -2.39 -2.55
CA HIS A 7 -4.33 -1.84 -2.99
C HIS A 7 -4.64 -0.57 -2.19
N ASP A 8 -4.98 0.48 -2.92
CA ASP A 8 -5.48 1.76 -2.44
C ASP A 8 -6.69 2.07 -3.34
N GLU A 9 -7.89 2.13 -2.75
CA GLU A 9 -9.14 2.32 -3.50
C GLU A 9 -9.39 3.80 -3.81
N GLU A 10 -8.99 4.69 -2.90
CA GLU A 10 -9.20 6.12 -3.03
C GLU A 10 -8.00 6.86 -3.63
N ASN A 11 -6.92 6.14 -3.94
CA ASN A 11 -5.70 6.68 -4.54
C ASN A 11 -5.14 7.87 -3.73
N ARG A 12 -5.23 7.75 -2.39
CA ARG A 12 -4.80 8.80 -1.45
C ARG A 12 -3.28 8.91 -1.39
N CYS A 13 -2.57 7.84 -1.70
CA CYS A 13 -1.11 7.80 -1.64
C CYS A 13 -0.49 8.49 -2.84
N LYS A 14 0.48 9.39 -2.61
CA LYS A 14 1.27 10.01 -3.67
C LYS A 14 2.67 9.44 -3.72
N VAL A 15 3.33 9.65 -4.86
CA VAL A 15 4.74 9.26 -5.05
C VAL A 15 5.59 10.11 -4.11
N GLY A 16 6.31 9.46 -3.20
CA GLY A 16 7.14 10.11 -2.18
C GLY A 16 6.64 9.89 -0.75
N ASP A 17 5.38 9.49 -0.58
CA ASP A 17 4.82 9.21 0.73
C ASP A 17 5.35 7.89 1.30
N ILE A 18 5.61 7.87 2.61
CA ILE A 18 5.92 6.64 3.33
C ILE A 18 4.60 6.06 3.82
N VAL A 19 4.29 4.84 3.41
CA VAL A 19 3.03 4.18 3.76
C VAL A 19 3.26 2.86 4.49
N ARG A 20 2.41 2.56 5.46
CA ARG A 20 2.33 1.23 6.08
C ARG A 20 1.31 0.39 5.33
N ILE A 21 1.75 -0.80 4.94
CA ILE A 21 0.92 -1.80 4.28
C ILE A 21 0.69 -2.98 5.23
N ARG A 22 -0.47 -3.62 5.13
CA ARG A 22 -0.78 -4.89 5.82
C ARG A 22 -1.14 -5.98 4.82
N GLU A 23 -0.92 -7.23 5.21
CA GLU A 23 -1.44 -8.38 4.47
C GLU A 23 -2.97 -8.43 4.55
N HIS A 24 -3.58 -8.85 3.46
CA HIS A 24 -5.02 -8.97 3.32
C HIS A 24 -5.34 -10.15 2.41
N ARG A 25 -6.62 -10.54 2.32
CA ARG A 25 -7.06 -11.54 1.34
C ARG A 25 -6.61 -11.12 -0.08
N PRO A 26 -6.21 -12.07 -0.95
CA PRO A 26 -5.81 -11.77 -2.32
C PRO A 26 -6.89 -10.99 -3.05
N ILE A 27 -6.56 -9.79 -3.50
CA ILE A 27 -7.45 -8.91 -4.29
C ILE A 27 -7.28 -9.22 -5.78
N SER A 28 -6.07 -9.63 -6.17
CA SER A 28 -5.74 -10.04 -7.54
C SER A 28 -4.59 -11.05 -7.50
N LYS A 29 -4.11 -11.48 -8.67
CA LYS A 29 -2.98 -12.43 -8.83
C LYS A 29 -1.74 -12.00 -8.04
N LEU A 30 -1.51 -10.69 -7.94
CA LEU A 30 -0.33 -10.10 -7.27
C LEU A 30 -0.66 -9.19 -6.08
N LYS A 31 -1.87 -8.61 -6.01
CA LYS A 31 -2.29 -7.69 -4.94
C LYS A 31 -2.72 -8.45 -3.70
N ARG A 32 -1.85 -8.51 -2.69
CA ARG A 32 -2.08 -9.14 -1.38
C ARG A 32 -1.93 -8.17 -0.20
N TRP A 33 -1.59 -6.93 -0.50
CA TRP A 33 -1.32 -5.90 0.49
C TRP A 33 -2.34 -4.79 0.36
N ILE A 34 -2.72 -4.16 1.46
CA ILE A 34 -3.52 -2.93 1.44
C ILE A 34 -2.79 -1.83 2.20
N VAL A 35 -2.97 -0.60 1.77
CA VAL A 35 -2.48 0.56 2.52
C VAL A 35 -3.36 0.75 3.75
N VAL A 36 -2.73 0.89 4.92
CA VAL A 36 -3.42 1.11 6.20
C VAL A 36 -3.25 2.54 6.68
N GLU A 37 -2.04 3.07 6.54
CA GLU A 37 -1.66 4.34 7.13
C GLU A 37 -0.61 5.04 6.27
N ILE A 38 -0.78 6.35 6.06
CA ILE A 38 0.21 7.22 5.42
C ILE A 38 0.98 7.90 6.56
N LEU A 39 2.28 7.63 6.64
CA LEU A 39 3.13 8.22 7.66
C LEU A 39 3.53 9.63 7.24
N PRO A 40 3.30 10.66 8.09
CA PRO A 40 3.80 11.99 7.82
C PRO A 40 5.33 11.98 7.90
N GLN A 41 5.98 12.50 6.85
CA GLN A 41 7.40 12.80 6.90
C GLN A 41 7.62 13.99 7.83
N LYS A 42 8.50 13.84 8.82
CA LYS A 42 8.88 14.86 9.78
C LYS A 42 10.15 15.57 9.36
#